data_AF-A0A8H3HG31-F1
#
_entry.id   AF-A0A8H3HG31-F1
#
_cell.length_a   1.000
_cell.length_b   1.000
_cell.length_c   1.000
_cell.angle_alpha   90.00
_cell.angle_beta   90.00
_cell.angle_gamma   90.00
#
_symmetry.space_group_name_H-M   'P 1'
#
loop_
_entity.id
_entity.type
_entity.pdbx_description
1 polymer ?
#
loop_
_entity_poly.entity_id
_entity_poly.type
_entity_poly.pdbx_seq_one_letter_code
_entity_poly.pdbx_strand_id
1 'polypeptide(L)'
;MASLARLGLVLRLPARNTPMVLGLSRRTLTTTIPRLHATPVDRSPQPNPADVPRTGSTTQPQYMSLYKKKSALDKAAELFFFTEILRGMWIVLEQFFRPPYTIKYPFEKGPLSPRFRGEHALRRYPSGEERCIACKLCEAICPAQAITIESEAREDGSRRTTKYDIDMTKCIYCGFCQEACPVDAIVETQNFEYSTETREELLYNKEKLLANGDRAEAEIAANLHSDHVYR
;
A
#
# COMPACT_ATOMS: atom_id res chain seq x y z
N MET A 1 52.62 6.80 45.14
CA MET A 1 51.98 7.73 46.10
C MET A 1 51.00 8.58 45.31
N ALA A 2 49.67 8.58 45.47
CA ALA A 2 48.78 7.94 46.43
C ALA A 2 47.51 7.48 45.69
N SER A 3 46.98 6.36 46.15
CA SER A 3 45.65 5.82 45.86
C SER A 3 44.56 6.79 46.36
N LEU A 4 43.38 6.78 45.74
CA LEU A 4 42.10 6.67 46.47
C LEU A 4 40.91 6.54 45.51
N ALA A 5 40.31 5.36 45.56
CA ALA A 5 39.03 4.99 45.00
C ALA A 5 37.86 5.70 45.71
N ARG A 6 36.80 6.03 44.95
CA ARG A 6 35.44 6.22 45.45
C ARG A 6 34.48 5.60 44.43
N LEU A 7 34.09 4.34 44.65
CA LEU A 7 32.80 3.96 45.27
C LEU A 7 31.59 4.41 44.45
N GLY A 8 31.14 3.50 43.59
CA GLY A 8 29.82 3.52 42.99
C GLY A 8 28.75 3.27 44.06
N LEU A 9 27.73 4.13 44.06
CA LEU A 9 26.52 3.96 44.85
C LEU A 9 25.36 3.78 43.87
N VAL A 10 24.99 2.51 43.68
CA VAL A 10 23.79 2.07 42.97
C VAL A 10 22.57 2.40 43.85
N LEU A 11 21.93 3.54 43.62
CA LEU A 11 20.66 3.88 44.23
C LEU A 11 19.52 3.24 43.42
N ARG A 12 19.11 2.05 43.88
CA ARG A 12 17.83 1.41 43.53
C ARG A 12 16.68 2.25 44.09
N LEU A 13 15.92 2.92 43.21
CA LEU A 13 14.64 3.53 43.56
C LEU A 13 13.52 2.45 43.52
N PRO A 14 12.65 2.39 44.54
CA PRO A 14 11.62 1.36 44.63
C PRO A 14 10.40 1.67 43.75
N ALA A 15 9.87 0.59 43.16
CA ALA A 15 8.57 0.54 42.52
C ALA A 15 7.44 0.86 43.50
N ARG A 16 6.58 1.84 43.15
CA ARG A 16 5.15 1.90 43.48
C ARG A 16 4.58 3.23 42.98
N ASN A 17 3.65 3.16 42.02
CA ASN A 17 2.40 3.93 42.03
C ASN A 17 1.56 3.54 40.81
N THR A 18 0.81 2.46 40.97
CA THR A 18 -0.42 2.20 40.22
C THR A 18 -1.50 3.16 40.75
N PRO A 19 -2.16 3.99 39.92
CA PRO A 19 -3.36 4.66 40.36
C PRO A 19 -4.53 3.67 40.34
N MET A 20 -4.98 3.41 41.55
CA MET A 20 -6.23 2.79 41.96
C MET A 20 -7.42 3.25 41.10
N VAL A 21 -8.00 2.33 40.32
CA VAL A 21 -9.23 2.55 39.55
C VAL A 21 -10.41 2.55 40.53
N LEU A 22 -10.85 3.75 40.93
CA LEU A 22 -12.10 3.96 41.63
C LEU A 22 -13.26 3.79 40.64
N GLY A 23 -13.95 2.66 40.75
CA GLY A 23 -15.21 2.38 40.07
C GLY A 23 -16.31 3.31 40.54
N LEU A 24 -16.46 4.44 39.87
CA LEU A 24 -17.66 5.27 39.91
C LEU A 24 -18.50 4.94 38.68
N SER A 25 -19.52 4.12 38.91
CA SER A 25 -20.62 3.84 37.99
C SER A 25 -21.38 5.14 37.71
N ARG A 26 -20.92 5.90 36.72
CA ARG A 26 -21.69 6.97 36.09
C ARG A 26 -22.18 6.41 34.77
N ARG A 27 -23.43 5.90 34.77
CA ARG A 27 -24.19 5.63 33.54
C ARG A 27 -24.47 6.95 32.85
N THR A 28 -23.49 7.47 32.11
CA THR A 28 -23.73 8.50 31.10
C THR A 28 -24.33 7.78 29.89
N LEU A 29 -25.60 8.03 29.63
CA LEU A 29 -26.26 7.72 28.37
C LEU A 29 -25.64 8.60 27.27
N THR A 30 -24.45 8.22 26.81
CA THR A 30 -23.89 8.72 25.57
C THR A 30 -24.54 7.96 24.44
N THR A 31 -25.36 8.65 23.65
CA THR A 31 -25.84 8.20 22.34
C THR A 31 -24.66 8.16 21.36
N THR A 32 -23.74 7.22 21.55
CA THR A 32 -22.77 6.84 20.54
C THR A 32 -23.40 5.72 19.72
N ILE A 33 -23.94 6.09 18.56
CA ILE A 33 -24.20 5.15 17.47
C ILE A 33 -22.90 4.35 17.31
N PRO A 34 -22.92 3.00 17.37
CA PRO A 34 -21.71 2.25 17.11
C PRO A 34 -21.34 2.56 15.66
N ARG A 35 -20.23 3.27 15.47
CA ARG A 35 -19.55 3.29 14.17
C ARG A 35 -19.26 1.83 13.87
N LEU A 36 -20.02 1.25 12.94
CA LEU A 36 -19.65 0.02 12.26
C LEU A 36 -18.33 0.33 11.54
N HIS A 37 -17.23 0.19 12.26
CA HIS A 37 -15.93 0.03 11.65
C HIS A 37 -16.06 -1.15 10.70
N ALA A 38 -15.79 -0.91 9.42
CA ALA A 38 -15.61 -1.98 8.47
C ALA A 38 -14.56 -2.92 9.06
N THR A 39 -14.99 -4.14 9.42
CA THR A 39 -14.05 -5.19 9.79
C THR A 39 -13.08 -5.36 8.62
N PRO A 40 -11.77 -5.53 8.87
CA PRO A 40 -10.84 -5.83 7.79
C PRO A 40 -11.39 -7.06 7.04
N VAL A 41 -11.53 -6.93 5.72
CA VAL A 41 -11.83 -8.07 4.85
C VAL A 41 -10.75 -9.11 5.10
N ASP A 42 -11.13 -10.28 5.60
CA ASP A 42 -10.25 -11.42 5.72
C ASP A 42 -9.69 -11.74 4.32
N ARG A 43 -8.45 -11.33 4.07
CA ARG A 43 -7.70 -11.69 2.87
C ARG A 43 -7.15 -13.09 3.05
N SER A 44 -8.04 -14.06 3.25
CA SER A 44 -7.69 -15.44 2.97
C SER A 44 -7.26 -15.51 1.50
N PRO A 45 -6.16 -16.19 1.17
CA PRO A 45 -5.73 -16.37 -0.20
C PRO A 45 -6.90 -16.95 -1.01
N GLN A 46 -7.33 -16.23 -2.04
CA GLN A 46 -8.22 -16.81 -3.04
C GLN A 46 -7.48 -18.02 -3.61
N PRO A 47 -8.05 -19.24 -3.55
CA PRO A 47 -7.38 -20.42 -4.08
C PRO A 47 -7.05 -20.17 -5.57
N ASN A 48 -5.82 -20.47 -5.99
CA ASN A 48 -5.47 -20.30 -7.39
C ASN A 48 -6.37 -21.23 -8.21
N PRO A 49 -6.81 -20.82 -9.41
CA PRO A 49 -7.61 -21.69 -10.28
C PRO A 49 -6.91 -23.02 -10.63
N ALA A 50 -5.59 -23.10 -10.41
CA ALA A 50 -4.77 -24.30 -10.58
C ALA A 50 -4.89 -25.31 -9.42
N ASP A 51 -5.32 -24.88 -8.24
CA ASP A 51 -5.41 -25.71 -7.02
C ASP A 51 -6.76 -26.44 -6.90
N VAL A 52 -7.68 -26.19 -7.83
CA VAL A 52 -8.97 -26.89 -7.92
C VAL A 52 -8.73 -28.26 -8.56
N PRO A 53 -9.02 -29.39 -7.89
CA PRO A 53 -8.88 -30.70 -8.49
C PRO A 53 -9.73 -30.78 -9.76
N ARG A 54 -9.08 -30.97 -10.92
CA ARG A 54 -9.77 -31.30 -12.18
C ARG A 54 -10.24 -32.74 -12.11
N THR A 55 -11.23 -33.02 -11.27
CA THR A 55 -11.94 -34.30 -11.29
C THR A 55 -12.64 -34.41 -12.63
N GLY A 56 -12.13 -35.32 -13.47
CA GLY A 56 -12.66 -35.68 -14.78
C GLY A 56 -14.03 -36.36 -14.68
N SER A 57 -15.05 -35.61 -14.31
CA SER A 57 -16.43 -35.94 -14.58
C SER A 57 -17.07 -34.73 -15.24
N THR A 58 -17.59 -34.94 -16.43
CA THR A 58 -18.41 -34.05 -17.22
C THR A 58 -19.60 -33.52 -16.43
N THR A 59 -19.39 -32.55 -15.55
CA THR A 59 -20.48 -31.72 -15.03
C THR A 59 -20.34 -30.39 -15.72
N GLN A 60 -21.09 -30.25 -16.81
CA GLN A 60 -21.44 -28.93 -17.32
C GLN A 60 -21.78 -28.02 -16.13
N PRO A 61 -21.29 -26.78 -16.07
CA PRO A 61 -21.69 -25.86 -15.00
C PRO A 61 -23.21 -25.89 -14.93
N GLN A 62 -23.77 -26.15 -13.75
CA GLN A 62 -25.21 -26.30 -13.52
C GLN A 62 -25.93 -24.94 -13.67
N TYR A 63 -25.81 -24.28 -14.82
CA TYR A 63 -26.67 -23.16 -15.18
C TYR A 63 -27.93 -23.61 -15.92
N MET A 64 -28.13 -24.92 -16.08
CA MET A 64 -29.35 -25.48 -16.66
C MET A 64 -30.11 -26.33 -15.63
N SER A 65 -31.35 -25.88 -15.37
CA SER A 65 -32.51 -26.67 -14.94
C SER A 65 -33.00 -26.57 -13.47
N LEU A 66 -32.98 -25.38 -12.88
CA LEU A 66 -33.88 -25.05 -11.75
C LEU A 66 -35.39 -25.19 -12.12
N TYR A 67 -35.70 -25.28 -13.42
CA TYR A 67 -37.04 -25.51 -13.98
C TYR A 67 -37.40 -26.98 -14.25
N LYS A 68 -36.51 -27.96 -14.02
CA LYS A 68 -36.77 -29.37 -14.44
C LYS A 68 -37.62 -30.18 -13.46
N LYS A 69 -37.75 -29.72 -12.20
CA LYS A 69 -38.48 -30.43 -11.13
C LYS A 69 -39.81 -29.79 -10.69
N LYS A 70 -40.22 -28.65 -11.26
CA LYS A 70 -41.46 -27.95 -10.89
C LYS A 70 -42.65 -28.47 -11.71
N SER A 71 -43.84 -28.52 -11.09
CA SER A 71 -45.07 -28.95 -11.79
C SER A 71 -45.40 -27.97 -12.93
N ALA A 72 -46.15 -28.41 -13.94
CA ALA A 72 -46.47 -27.54 -15.09
C ALA A 72 -47.23 -26.26 -14.68
N LEU A 73 -48.00 -26.34 -13.59
CA LEU A 73 -48.73 -25.20 -13.02
C LEU A 73 -47.79 -24.20 -12.34
N ASP A 74 -46.78 -24.67 -11.62
CA ASP A 74 -45.77 -23.80 -10.99
C ASP A 74 -44.98 -23.01 -12.04
N LYS A 75 -44.66 -23.65 -13.18
CA LYS A 75 -43.97 -23.00 -14.30
C LYS A 75 -44.83 -21.91 -14.92
N ALA A 76 -46.11 -22.18 -15.14
CA ALA A 76 -47.03 -21.18 -15.65
C ALA A 76 -47.17 -20.02 -14.66
N ALA A 77 -47.31 -20.30 -13.36
CA ALA A 77 -47.39 -19.27 -12.33
C ALA A 77 -46.12 -18.40 -12.27
N GLU A 78 -44.93 -18.99 -12.35
CA GLU A 78 -43.66 -18.24 -12.36
C GLU A 78 -43.52 -17.35 -13.62
N LEU A 79 -43.99 -17.84 -14.79
CA LEU A 79 -43.99 -17.07 -16.04
C LEU A 79 -45.04 -15.94 -16.04
N PHE A 80 -46.25 -16.18 -15.55
CA PHE A 80 -47.33 -15.17 -15.55
C PHE A 80 -47.18 -14.14 -14.43
N PHE A 81 -46.73 -14.56 -13.23
CA PHE A 81 -46.55 -13.67 -12.08
C PHE A 81 -45.13 -13.14 -11.93
N PHE A 82 -44.23 -13.49 -12.86
CA PHE A 82 -42.84 -13.00 -12.90
C PHE A 82 -42.13 -13.05 -11.54
N THR A 83 -42.36 -14.12 -10.77
CA THR A 83 -41.90 -14.23 -9.38
C THR A 83 -40.38 -14.16 -9.27
N GLU A 84 -39.65 -14.63 -10.27
CA GLU A 84 -38.19 -14.51 -10.36
C GLU A 84 -37.74 -13.05 -10.54
N ILE A 85 -38.52 -12.22 -11.27
CA ILE A 85 -38.25 -10.78 -11.40
C ILE A 85 -38.50 -10.08 -10.06
N LEU A 86 -39.58 -10.43 -9.36
CA LEU A 86 -39.88 -9.89 -8.03
C LEU A 86 -38.81 -10.27 -7.00
N ARG A 87 -38.31 -11.51 -7.06
CA ARG A 87 -37.20 -11.97 -6.22
C ARG A 87 -35.92 -11.18 -6.50
N GLY A 88 -35.61 -10.90 -7.77
CA GLY A 88 -34.49 -10.03 -8.15
C GLY A 88 -34.68 -8.60 -7.67
N MET A 89 -35.88 -8.04 -7.82
CA MET A 89 -36.24 -6.70 -7.36
C MET A 89 -36.10 -6.56 -5.84
N TRP A 90 -36.47 -7.60 -5.09
CA TRP A 90 -36.32 -7.62 -3.63
C TRP A 90 -34.86 -7.50 -3.19
N ILE A 91 -33.93 -8.21 -3.86
CA ILE A 91 -32.50 -8.13 -3.57
C ILE A 91 -31.96 -6.72 -3.86
N VAL A 92 -32.40 -6.09 -4.95
CA VAL A 92 -32.03 -4.71 -5.29
C VAL A 92 -32.58 -3.73 -4.25
N LEU A 93 -33.82 -3.92 -3.80
CA LEU A 93 -34.44 -3.10 -2.77
C LEU A 93 -33.68 -3.22 -1.44
N GLU A 94 -33.26 -4.42 -1.07
CA GLU A 94 -32.42 -4.63 0.10
C GLU A 94 -31.08 -3.89 -0.01
N GLN A 95 -30.48 -3.88 -1.20
CA GLN A 95 -29.23 -3.14 -1.45
C GLN A 95 -29.42 -1.62 -1.41
N PHE A 96 -30.58 -1.10 -1.81
CA PHE A 96 -30.90 0.33 -1.77
C PHE A 96 -30.92 0.89 -0.34
N PHE A 97 -31.31 0.10 0.65
CA PHE A 97 -31.33 0.53 2.05
C PHE A 97 -29.99 0.36 2.79
N ARG A 98 -28.98 -0.25 2.16
CA ARG A 98 -27.63 -0.31 2.75
C ARG A 98 -26.91 1.03 2.59
N PRO A 99 -26.08 1.44 3.57
CA PRO A 99 -25.25 2.63 3.40
C PRO A 99 -24.27 2.45 2.24
N PRO A 100 -23.97 3.50 1.44
CA PRO A 100 -23.04 3.40 0.33
C PRO A 100 -21.60 3.24 0.80
N TYR A 101 -20.80 2.46 0.08
CA TYR A 101 -19.37 2.24 0.34
C TYR A 101 -18.45 3.36 -0.21
N THR A 102 -19.04 4.41 -0.78
CA THR A 102 -18.32 5.50 -1.43
C THR A 102 -17.57 6.36 -0.42
N ILE A 103 -16.26 6.50 -0.58
CA ILE A 103 -15.44 7.51 0.12
C ILE A 103 -15.56 8.86 -0.58
N LYS A 104 -15.46 9.96 0.17
CA LYS A 104 -15.52 11.32 -0.40
C LYS A 104 -14.15 11.81 -0.85
N TYR A 105 -13.66 11.29 -1.97
CA TYR A 105 -12.47 11.84 -2.62
C TYR A 105 -12.77 13.27 -3.12
N PRO A 106 -11.91 14.29 -2.90
CA PRO A 106 -10.52 14.24 -2.41
C PRO A 106 -10.33 14.47 -0.89
N PHE A 107 -11.40 14.68 -0.12
CA PHE A 107 -11.31 14.99 1.31
C PHE A 107 -10.95 13.77 2.18
N GLU A 108 -11.39 12.59 1.74
CA GLU A 108 -11.07 11.29 2.35
C GLU A 108 -10.36 10.42 1.31
N LYS A 109 -9.15 9.96 1.64
CA LYS A 109 -8.36 9.05 0.79
C LYS A 109 -8.42 7.63 1.32
N GLY A 110 -8.25 6.66 0.42
CA GLY A 110 -8.16 5.25 0.82
C GLY A 110 -6.94 4.98 1.70
N PRO A 111 -7.00 3.97 2.60
CA PRO A 111 -5.84 3.60 3.42
C PRO A 111 -4.74 2.98 2.53
N LEU A 112 -3.52 3.48 2.66
CA LEU A 112 -2.34 3.00 1.94
C LEU A 112 -1.45 2.17 2.86
N SER A 113 -0.79 1.15 2.31
CA SER A 113 0.24 0.42 3.06
C SER A 113 1.58 1.15 2.98
N PRO A 114 2.49 0.93 3.95
CA PRO A 114 3.85 1.49 3.89
C PRO A 114 4.69 1.01 2.70
N ARG A 115 4.25 -0.10 2.06
CA ARG A 115 4.89 -0.72 0.89
C ARG A 115 4.29 -0.26 -0.44
N PHE A 116 3.44 0.77 -0.41
CA PHE A 116 2.84 1.28 -1.63
C PHE A 116 3.93 1.84 -2.56
N ARG A 117 3.75 1.58 -3.86
CA ARG A 117 4.69 1.95 -4.92
C ARG A 117 4.10 3.09 -5.74
N GLY A 118 4.66 4.29 -5.62
CA GLY A 118 4.19 5.50 -6.28
C GLY A 118 5.30 6.22 -7.06
N GLU A 119 5.33 7.55 -6.96
CA GLU A 119 6.30 8.42 -7.65
C GLU A 119 7.73 8.10 -7.21
N HIS A 120 8.68 8.11 -8.14
CA HIS A 120 10.08 7.86 -7.82
C HIS A 120 10.74 9.09 -7.19
N ALA A 121 11.63 8.86 -6.24
CA ALA A 121 12.43 9.89 -5.60
C ALA A 121 13.87 9.43 -5.41
N LEU A 122 14.80 10.37 -5.53
CA LEU A 122 16.20 10.18 -5.15
C LEU A 122 16.43 10.78 -3.77
N ARG A 123 16.96 9.98 -2.85
CA ARG A 123 17.18 10.39 -1.46
C ARG A 123 18.59 10.90 -1.22
N ARG A 124 18.72 11.67 -0.14
CA ARG A 124 20.00 12.15 0.40
C ARG A 124 20.35 11.41 1.69
N TYR A 125 21.63 11.43 2.03
CA TYR A 125 22.09 11.08 3.36
C TYR A 125 21.66 12.17 4.36
N PRO A 126 21.68 11.88 5.67
CA PRO A 126 21.44 12.91 6.70
C PRO A 126 22.44 14.07 6.66
N SER A 127 23.61 13.89 6.02
CA SER A 127 24.58 14.94 5.76
C SER A 127 24.20 15.89 4.62
N GLY A 128 23.13 15.60 3.87
CA GLY A 128 22.70 16.37 2.68
C GLY A 128 23.28 15.87 1.35
N GLU A 129 24.26 14.97 1.41
CA GLU A 129 24.89 14.40 0.22
C GLU A 129 23.96 13.40 -0.49
N GLU A 130 23.97 13.34 -1.82
CA GLU A 130 23.15 12.37 -2.56
C GLU A 130 23.58 10.92 -2.29
N ARG A 131 22.62 10.00 -2.16
CA ARG A 131 22.93 8.58 -1.91
C ARG A 131 23.46 7.85 -3.13
N CYS A 132 23.09 8.29 -4.33
CA CYS A 132 23.42 7.60 -5.57
C CYS A 132 24.93 7.57 -5.84
N ILE A 133 25.49 6.36 -6.00
CA ILE A 133 26.91 6.13 -6.30
C ILE A 133 27.15 5.77 -7.78
N ALA A 134 26.17 6.01 -8.66
CA ALA A 134 26.24 5.73 -10.09
C ALA A 134 26.64 4.27 -10.44
N CYS A 135 26.12 3.30 -9.67
CA CYS A 135 26.44 1.87 -9.84
C CYS A 135 25.77 1.22 -11.07
N LYS A 136 24.75 1.85 -11.66
CA LYS A 136 23.97 1.39 -12.83
C LYS A 136 23.21 0.07 -12.66
N LEU A 137 23.11 -0.47 -11.45
CA LEU A 137 22.30 -1.68 -11.19
C LEU A 137 20.81 -1.44 -11.48
N CYS A 138 20.28 -0.27 -11.13
CA CYS A 138 18.88 0.08 -11.36
C CYS A 138 18.51 0.14 -12.85
N GLU A 139 19.45 0.55 -13.70
CA GLU A 139 19.29 0.56 -15.16
C GLU A 139 19.27 -0.87 -15.72
N ALA A 140 20.17 -1.73 -15.23
CA ALA A 140 20.27 -3.12 -15.65
C ALA A 140 19.04 -3.97 -15.25
N ILE A 141 18.47 -3.73 -14.06
CA ILE A 141 17.33 -4.50 -13.56
C ILE A 141 15.97 -4.02 -14.08
N CYS A 142 15.90 -2.81 -14.65
CA CYS A 142 14.64 -2.22 -15.09
C CYS A 142 14.05 -3.04 -16.24
N PRO A 143 12.89 -3.72 -16.05
CA PRO A 143 12.33 -4.60 -17.07
C PRO A 143 11.87 -3.85 -18.33
N ALA A 144 11.48 -2.58 -18.16
CA ALA A 144 11.04 -1.71 -19.26
C ALA A 144 12.14 -0.79 -19.79
N GLN A 145 13.37 -0.89 -19.26
CA GLN A 145 14.50 -0.03 -19.64
C GLN A 145 14.16 1.47 -19.65
N ALA A 146 13.45 1.92 -18.61
CA ALA A 146 12.96 3.29 -18.48
C ALA A 146 14.01 4.27 -17.93
N ILE A 147 15.10 3.76 -17.35
CA ILE A 147 16.12 4.54 -16.65
C ILE A 147 17.35 4.65 -17.55
N THR A 148 17.93 5.85 -17.67
CA THR A 148 19.21 6.09 -18.36
C THR A 148 20.18 6.79 -17.42
N ILE A 149 21.38 6.23 -17.24
CA ILE A 149 22.36 6.72 -16.27
C ILE A 149 23.72 6.99 -16.91
N GLU A 150 24.20 8.23 -16.79
CA GLU A 150 25.56 8.64 -17.14
C GLU A 150 26.33 9.02 -15.86
N SER A 151 27.60 8.62 -15.80
CA SER A 151 28.42 8.72 -14.59
C SER A 151 29.75 9.38 -14.89
N GLU A 152 30.13 10.37 -14.09
CA GLU A 152 31.42 11.04 -14.16
C GLU A 152 32.05 11.13 -12.77
N ALA A 153 33.37 11.31 -12.72
CA ALA A 153 34.07 11.57 -11.48
C ALA A 153 33.94 13.06 -11.12
N ARG A 154 33.48 13.35 -9.91
CA ARG A 154 33.49 14.72 -9.37
C ARG A 154 34.91 15.10 -8.94
N GLU A 155 35.15 16.40 -8.75
CA GLU A 155 36.39 16.98 -8.23
C GLU A 155 36.87 16.32 -6.91
N ASP A 156 35.94 15.85 -6.09
CA ASP A 156 36.23 15.14 -4.83
C ASP A 156 36.68 13.67 -5.03
N GLY A 157 36.79 13.21 -6.28
CA GLY A 157 37.11 11.81 -6.62
C GLY A 157 35.95 10.83 -6.42
N SER A 158 34.80 11.29 -5.91
CA SER A 158 33.59 10.48 -5.79
C SER A 158 32.91 10.29 -7.15
N ARG A 159 32.37 9.10 -7.40
CA ARG A 159 31.61 8.78 -8.62
C ARG A 159 30.16 9.18 -8.44
N ARG A 160 29.66 10.09 -9.29
CA ARG A 160 28.28 10.59 -9.24
C ARG A 160 27.63 10.56 -10.61
N THR A 161 26.31 10.70 -10.63
CA THR A 161 25.54 10.74 -11.87
C THR A 161 25.48 12.17 -12.39
N THR A 162 25.85 12.37 -13.66
CA THR A 162 25.60 13.65 -14.36
C THR A 162 24.17 13.68 -14.87
N LYS A 163 23.74 12.55 -15.44
CA LYS A 163 22.40 12.34 -15.96
C LYS A 163 21.76 11.13 -15.28
N TYR A 164 20.55 11.32 -14.78
CA TYR A 164 19.74 10.27 -14.20
C TYR A 164 18.30 10.56 -14.60
N ASP A 165 17.89 9.98 -15.72
CA ASP A 165 16.60 10.27 -16.31
C ASP A 165 15.72 9.04 -16.22
N ILE A 166 14.46 9.25 -15.85
CA ILE A 166 13.43 8.19 -15.81
C ILE A 166 12.27 8.63 -16.69
N ASP A 167 11.92 7.79 -17.66
CA ASP A 167 10.69 7.94 -18.43
C ASP A 167 9.52 7.28 -17.68
N MET A 168 8.67 8.08 -17.04
CA MET A 168 7.50 7.59 -16.31
C MET A 168 6.44 6.98 -17.24
N THR A 169 6.51 7.24 -18.56
CA THR A 169 5.62 6.60 -19.54
C THR A 169 6.02 5.15 -19.86
N LYS A 170 7.30 4.81 -19.67
CA LYS A 170 7.81 3.44 -19.81
C LYS A 170 7.83 2.69 -18.48
N CYS A 171 7.99 3.41 -17.37
CA CYS A 171 8.05 2.79 -16.05
C CYS A 171 6.75 2.05 -15.72
N ILE A 172 6.87 0.80 -15.27
CA ILE A 172 5.74 -0.06 -14.89
C ILE A 172 5.52 -0.11 -13.36
N TYR A 173 6.23 0.72 -12.58
CA TYR A 173 6.13 0.79 -11.10
C TYR A 173 6.28 -0.56 -10.39
N CYS A 174 7.21 -1.38 -10.89
CA CYS A 174 7.48 -2.71 -10.33
C CYS A 174 8.29 -2.69 -9.03
N GLY A 175 9.02 -1.60 -8.73
CA GLY A 175 9.84 -1.49 -7.53
C GLY A 175 11.18 -2.23 -7.51
N PHE A 176 11.58 -2.88 -8.61
CA PHE A 176 12.89 -3.55 -8.66
C PHE A 176 14.06 -2.57 -8.51
N CYS A 177 13.89 -1.31 -8.90
CA CYS A 177 14.92 -0.28 -8.71
C CYS A 177 15.18 0.00 -7.23
N GLN A 178 14.15 -0.06 -6.38
CA GLN A 178 14.26 0.16 -4.94
C GLN A 178 14.97 -0.99 -4.23
N GLU A 179 14.69 -2.23 -4.65
CA GLU A 179 15.28 -3.43 -4.05
C GLU A 179 16.69 -3.71 -4.56
N ALA A 180 16.99 -3.37 -5.82
CA ALA A 180 18.31 -3.57 -6.42
C ALA A 180 19.34 -2.50 -6.01
N CYS A 181 18.91 -1.39 -5.41
CA CYS A 181 19.82 -0.31 -5.07
C CYS A 181 20.64 -0.67 -3.82
N PRO A 182 21.97 -0.78 -3.90
CA PRO A 182 22.80 -1.21 -2.76
C PRO A 182 22.88 -0.18 -1.62
N VAL A 183 22.43 1.05 -1.86
CA VAL A 183 22.56 2.20 -0.96
C VAL A 183 21.22 2.91 -0.71
N ASP A 184 20.10 2.30 -1.13
CA ASP A 184 18.75 2.86 -1.05
C ASP A 184 18.65 4.31 -1.61
N ALA A 185 19.31 4.56 -2.75
CA ALA A 185 19.34 5.89 -3.37
C ALA A 185 18.03 6.24 -4.07
N ILE A 186 17.47 5.30 -4.84
CA ILE A 186 16.18 5.46 -5.49
C ILE A 186 15.12 4.68 -4.72
N VAL A 187 13.98 5.32 -4.52
CA VAL A 187 12.85 4.76 -3.78
C VAL A 187 11.56 5.15 -4.48
N GLU A 188 10.54 4.31 -4.32
CA GLU A 188 9.17 4.65 -4.69
C GLU A 188 8.48 5.26 -3.46
N THR A 189 7.87 6.42 -3.66
CA THR A 189 7.16 7.18 -2.61
C THR A 189 5.69 6.78 -2.53
N GLN A 190 4.96 7.33 -1.56
CA GLN A 190 3.52 7.16 -1.46
C GLN A 190 2.72 8.13 -2.33
N ASN A 191 3.37 9.06 -3.04
CA ASN A 191 2.67 9.97 -3.92
C ASN A 191 2.20 9.24 -5.19
N PHE A 192 0.90 9.27 -5.48
CA PHE A 192 0.31 8.72 -6.70
C PHE A 192 -0.46 9.77 -7.51
N GLU A 193 -0.61 10.98 -6.99
CA GLU A 193 -1.42 12.06 -7.58
C GLU A 193 -0.51 13.05 -8.32
N TYR A 194 0.13 12.61 -9.40
CA TYR A 194 1.04 13.44 -10.22
C TYR A 194 0.69 13.37 -11.71
N SER A 195 -0.59 13.24 -12.04
CA SER A 195 -1.05 13.35 -13.43
C SER A 195 -0.70 14.72 -14.00
N THR A 196 -0.05 14.74 -15.16
CA THR A 196 0.36 15.96 -15.87
C THR A 196 -0.42 16.09 -17.17
N GLU A 197 -0.51 17.33 -17.68
CA GLU A 197 -1.21 17.62 -18.93
C GLU A 197 -0.37 17.28 -20.16
N THR A 198 0.95 17.39 -20.04
CA THR A 198 1.90 17.13 -21.13
C THR A 198 2.71 15.86 -20.90
N ARG A 199 3.23 15.26 -21.99
CA ARG A 199 4.06 14.06 -21.93
C ARG A 199 5.48 14.40 -21.46
N GLU A 200 5.96 15.57 -21.82
CA GLU A 200 7.30 16.06 -21.53
C GLU A 200 7.51 16.19 -20.01
N GLU A 201 6.46 16.53 -19.27
CA GLU A 201 6.52 16.59 -17.80
C GLU A 201 6.73 15.22 -17.14
N LEU A 202 6.37 14.11 -17.81
CA LEU A 202 6.56 12.73 -17.34
C LEU A 202 7.97 12.17 -17.62
N LEU A 203 8.79 12.90 -18.36
CA LEU A 203 10.21 12.62 -18.51
C LEU A 203 10.96 13.31 -17.38
N TYR A 204 11.31 12.54 -16.34
CA TYR A 204 11.90 13.10 -15.14
C TYR A 204 13.41 13.13 -15.26
N ASN A 205 13.97 14.32 -15.04
CA ASN A 205 15.41 14.52 -14.89
C ASN A 205 15.85 14.27 -13.44
N LYS A 206 17.16 14.14 -13.24
CA LYS A 206 17.80 13.97 -11.93
C LYS A 206 17.32 15.00 -10.89
N GLU A 207 17.23 16.27 -11.30
CA GLU A 207 16.85 17.38 -10.41
C GLU A 207 15.41 17.24 -9.90
N LYS A 208 14.48 16.83 -10.78
CA LYS A 208 13.08 16.60 -10.41
C LYS A 208 12.96 15.45 -9.41
N LEU A 209 13.72 14.38 -9.61
CA LEU A 209 13.75 13.23 -8.71
C LEU A 209 14.35 13.57 -7.33
N LEU A 210 15.36 14.43 -7.29
CA LEU A 210 15.91 14.95 -6.03
C LEU A 210 14.90 15.87 -5.32
N ALA A 211 14.23 16.75 -6.06
CA ALA A 211 13.17 17.61 -5.50
C ALA A 211 11.99 16.80 -4.95
N ASN A 212 11.68 15.64 -5.54
CA ASN A 212 10.69 14.70 -5.00
C ASN A 212 11.17 14.08 -3.68
N GLY A 213 12.45 13.68 -3.63
CA GLY A 213 13.09 13.17 -2.41
C GLY A 213 13.06 14.20 -1.30
N ASP A 214 13.48 15.42 -1.57
CA ASP A 214 13.54 16.49 -0.58
C ASP A 214 12.15 16.83 -0.01
N ARG A 215 11.07 16.73 -0.83
CA ARG A 215 9.68 16.92 -0.38
C ARG A 215 9.15 15.76 0.46
N ALA A 216 9.49 14.52 0.10
CA ALA A 216 8.90 13.32 0.68
C ALA A 216 9.82 12.57 1.66
N GLU A 217 11.03 13.06 1.95
CA GLU A 217 12.06 12.35 2.73
C GLU A 217 11.54 11.90 4.11
N ALA A 218 10.75 12.73 4.80
CA ALA A 218 10.20 12.39 6.11
C ALA A 218 9.23 11.19 6.05
N GLU A 219 8.35 11.16 5.04
CA GLU A 219 7.39 10.08 4.82
C GLU A 219 8.10 8.80 4.36
N ILE A 220 9.03 8.93 3.41
CA ILE A 220 9.84 7.83 2.92
C ILE A 220 10.65 7.20 4.06
N ALA A 221 11.30 8.01 4.92
CA ALA A 221 12.08 7.51 6.04
C ALA A 221 11.21 6.74 7.04
N ALA A 222 10.00 7.23 7.34
CA ALA A 222 9.05 6.53 8.20
C ALA A 222 8.61 5.19 7.60
N ASN A 223 8.31 5.16 6.29
CA ASN A 223 7.91 3.94 5.59
C ASN A 223 9.03 2.91 5.55
N LEU A 224 10.27 3.30 5.20
CA LEU A 224 11.41 2.38 5.24
C LEU A 224 11.69 1.90 6.66
N HIS A 225 11.55 2.75 7.68
CA HIS A 225 11.68 2.31 9.08
C HIS A 225 10.63 1.27 9.45
N SER A 226 9.42 1.32 8.89
CA SER A 226 8.41 0.27 9.12
C SER A 226 8.69 -1.03 8.33
N ASP A 227 9.36 -0.93 7.18
CA ASP A 227 9.54 -2.04 6.23
C ASP A 227 10.90 -2.77 6.35
N HIS A 228 11.91 -2.16 6.97
CA HIS A 228 13.31 -2.64 6.97
C HIS A 228 13.52 -4.10 7.44
N VAL A 229 12.59 -4.67 8.22
CA VAL A 229 12.69 -6.06 8.73
C VAL A 229 12.39 -7.10 7.64
N TYR A 230 11.69 -6.70 6.57
CA TYR A 230 11.19 -7.61 5.53
C TYR A 230 11.97 -7.52 4.22
N ARG A 231 13.08 -6.77 4.20
CA ARG A 231 14.02 -6.66 3.07
C ARG A 231 15.29 -7.43 3.39
#